data_AF-A0A397SZL3-F1
#
_entry.id   AF-A0A397SZL3-F1
#
_cell.length_a   1.000
_cell.length_b   1.000
_cell.length_c   1.000
_cell.angle_alpha   90.00
_cell.angle_beta   90.00
_cell.angle_gamma   90.00
#
_symmetry.space_group_name_H-M   'P 1'
#
loop_
_entity.id
_entity.type
_entity.pdbx_description
1 polymer ?
#
loop_
_entity_poly.entity_id
_entity_poly.type
_entity_poly.pdbx_seq_one_letter_code
_entity_poly.pdbx_strand_id
1 'polypeptide(L)'
;MNDSLCIIKIYGIIKDLKTSNFMMVMQYSENGNLRQTLKNDFKSLSWYDKLYILRDITSGLEDIHKKGLIHQDFHSGNILSINDYNITKITDLGLYKPANENMITFME
;
A
#
# COMPACT_ATOMS: atom_id res chain seq x y z
N MET A 1 -0.12 10.10 -7.08
CA MET A 1 -0.54 8.76 -6.56
C MET A 1 -2.04 8.68 -6.31
N ASN A 2 -2.71 9.82 -6.05
CA ASN A 2 -4.13 9.88 -5.71
C ASN A 2 -5.11 9.34 -6.77
N ASP A 3 -4.67 9.10 -8.00
CA ASP A 3 -5.50 8.53 -9.07
C ASP A 3 -5.41 7.00 -9.16
N SER A 4 -4.50 6.36 -8.40
CA SER A 4 -4.41 4.90 -8.37
C SER A 4 -5.52 4.31 -7.51
N LEU A 5 -6.25 3.35 -8.07
CA LEU A 5 -7.26 2.60 -7.32
C LEU A 5 -6.63 1.57 -6.37
N CYS A 6 -5.38 1.18 -6.62
CA CYS A 6 -4.65 0.11 -5.92
C CYS A 6 -3.61 0.62 -4.91
N ILE A 7 -3.55 1.95 -4.69
CA ILE A 7 -2.73 2.58 -3.64
C ILE A 7 -3.66 3.26 -2.64
N ILE A 8 -3.34 3.19 -1.35
CA ILE A 8 -4.15 3.81 -0.30
C ILE A 8 -4.32 5.31 -0.56
N LYS A 9 -5.54 5.81 -0.41
CA LYS A 9 -5.82 7.22 -0.63
C LYS A 9 -5.35 8.03 0.58
N ILE A 10 -4.52 9.05 0.34
CA ILE A 10 -4.13 10.03 1.34
C ILE A 10 -5.04 11.25 1.17
N TYR A 11 -5.71 11.66 2.25
CA TYR A 11 -6.57 12.82 2.26
C TYR A 11 -5.81 14.10 2.60
N GLY A 12 -4.74 14.00 3.40
CA GLY A 12 -3.88 15.13 3.71
C GLY A 12 -3.07 14.92 4.98
N ILE A 13 -2.54 16.03 5.51
CA ILE A 13 -1.79 16.09 6.76
C ILE A 13 -2.53 17.03 7.70
N ILE A 14 -2.64 16.65 8.97
CA ILE A 14 -3.15 17.48 10.04
C ILE A 14 -2.05 17.75 11.07
N LYS A 15 -2.17 18.85 11.81
CA LYS A 15 -1.30 19.16 12.94
C LYS A 15 -2.14 19.11 14.22
N ASP A 16 -1.74 18.27 15.16
CA ASP A 16 -2.33 18.34 16.51
C ASP A 16 -1.79 19.57 17.22
N LEU A 17 -2.70 20.47 17.62
CA LEU A 17 -2.36 21.72 18.27
C LEU A 17 -1.83 21.54 19.70
N LYS A 18 -2.13 20.41 20.34
CA LYS A 18 -1.68 20.11 21.71
C LYS A 18 -0.25 19.59 21.73
N THR A 19 0.04 18.61 20.88
CA THR A 19 1.36 17.96 20.82
C THR A 19 2.30 18.61 19.80
N SER A 20 1.78 19.47 18.93
CA SER A 20 2.48 20.01 17.74
C SER A 20 2.94 18.95 16.73
N ASN A 21 2.48 17.70 16.86
CA ASN A 21 2.81 16.61 15.95
C ASN A 21 2.02 16.72 14.64
N PHE A 22 2.66 16.31 13.55
CA PHE A 22 1.99 16.12 12.26
C PHE A 22 1.49 14.68 12.14
N MET A 23 0.28 14.51 11.62
CA MET A 23 -0.34 13.21 11.38
C MET A 23 -0.86 13.15 9.95
N MET A 24 -0.70 12.00 9.32
CA MET A 24 -1.25 11.74 7.99
C MET A 24 -2.68 11.20 8.12
N VAL A 25 -3.61 11.78 7.35
CA VAL A 25 -5.00 11.30 7.26
C VAL A 25 -5.13 10.50 5.97
N MET A 26 -5.50 9.22 6.10
CA MET A 26 -5.61 8.28 4.99
C MET A 26 -6.93 7.52 5.04
N GLN A 27 -7.28 6.88 3.93
CA GLN A 27 -8.45 6.01 3.84
C GLN A 27 -8.38 4.91 4.90
N TYR A 28 -9.48 4.74 5.66
CA TYR A 28 -9.60 3.68 6.63
C TYR A 28 -9.87 2.33 5.94
N SER A 29 -9.31 1.26 6.51
CA SER A 29 -9.45 -0.12 6.04
C SER A 29 -10.00 -0.96 7.19
N GLU A 30 -11.29 -1.29 7.12
CA GLU A 30 -12.00 -2.02 8.18
C GLU A 30 -11.46 -3.45 8.37
N ASN A 31 -11.07 -4.11 7.27
CA ASN A 31 -10.69 -5.52 7.28
C ASN A 31 -9.19 -5.75 7.61
N GLY A 32 -8.50 -4.71 8.06
CA GLY A 32 -7.08 -4.78 8.39
C GLY A 32 -6.19 -5.08 7.18
N ASN A 33 -5.11 -5.83 7.40
CA ASN A 33 -4.12 -6.15 6.37
C ASN A 33 -4.26 -7.58 5.82
N LEU A 34 -3.71 -7.79 4.61
CA LEU A 34 -3.76 -9.05 3.90
C LEU A 34 -3.17 -10.21 4.72
N ARG A 35 -2.14 -9.96 5.54
CA ARG A 35 -1.60 -10.99 6.45
C ARG A 35 -2.65 -11.51 7.42
N GLN A 36 -3.52 -10.67 7.96
CA GLN A 36 -4.63 -11.10 8.82
C GLN A 36 -5.68 -11.86 8.00
N THR A 37 -6.04 -11.36 6.82
CA THR A 37 -6.97 -12.03 5.91
C THR A 37 -6.50 -13.45 5.55
N LEU A 38 -5.23 -13.60 5.15
CA LEU A 38 -4.65 -14.89 4.82
C LEU A 38 -4.51 -15.81 6.04
N LYS A 39 -4.37 -15.27 7.25
CA LYS A 39 -4.32 -16.08 8.47
C LYS A 39 -5.71 -16.62 8.84
N ASN A 40 -6.74 -15.79 8.73
CA ASN A 40 -8.07 -16.11 9.24
C ASN A 40 -8.96 -16.80 8.18
N ASP A 41 -8.87 -16.37 6.92
CA ASP A 41 -9.89 -16.64 5.90
C ASP A 41 -9.34 -17.33 4.63
N PHE A 42 -8.09 -17.79 4.63
CA PHE A 42 -7.48 -18.35 3.40
C PHE A 42 -8.27 -19.51 2.75
N LYS A 43 -8.96 -20.31 3.58
CA LYS A 43 -9.80 -21.42 3.12
C LYS A 43 -11.14 -20.97 2.55
N SER A 44 -11.68 -19.83 3.00
CA SER A 44 -12.93 -19.27 2.48
C SER A 44 -12.70 -18.42 1.22
N LEU A 45 -11.48 -17.92 0.99
CA LEU A 45 -11.12 -17.24 -0.26
C LEU A 45 -11.21 -18.20 -1.45
N SER A 46 -12.05 -17.84 -2.42
CA SER A 46 -12.13 -18.52 -3.69
C SER A 46 -10.84 -18.29 -4.51
N TRP A 47 -10.67 -19.08 -5.57
CA TRP A 47 -9.58 -18.84 -6.52
C TRP A 47 -9.70 -17.47 -7.21
N TYR A 48 -10.92 -16.99 -7.45
CA TYR A 48 -11.14 -15.68 -8.05
C TYR A 48 -10.72 -14.55 -7.12
N ASP A 49 -11.01 -14.65 -5.82
CA ASP A 49 -10.61 -13.64 -4.83
C ASP A 49 -9.07 -13.53 -4.77
N LYS A 50 -8.38 -14.68 -4.79
CA LYS A 50 -6.91 -14.73 -4.82
C LYS A 50 -6.34 -14.07 -6.07
N LEU A 51 -6.97 -14.28 -7.23
CA LEU A 51 -6.57 -13.63 -8.48
C LEU A 51 -6.83 -12.12 -8.46
N TYR A 52 -7.94 -11.67 -7.87
CA TYR A 52 -8.22 -10.24 -7.72
C TYR A 52 -7.21 -9.55 -6.81
N ILE A 53 -6.87 -10.17 -5.67
CA ILE A 53 -5.82 -9.68 -4.77
C ILE A 53 -4.50 -9.53 -5.54
N LEU A 54 -4.07 -10.53 -6.30
CA LEU A 54 -2.83 -10.50 -7.09
C LEU A 54 -2.86 -9.43 -8.20
N ARG A 55 -3.98 -9.31 -8.91
CA ARG A 55 -4.18 -8.29 -9.95
C ARG A 55 -4.05 -6.88 -9.37
N ASP A 56 -4.68 -6.62 -8.24
CA ASP A 56 -4.68 -5.29 -7.62
C ASP A 56 -3.29 -4.95 -7.07
N ILE A 57 -2.60 -5.91 -6.43
CA ILE A 57 -1.21 -5.76 -5.99
C ILE A 57 -0.29 -5.43 -7.16
N THR A 58 -0.37 -6.19 -8.25
CA THR A 58 0.48 -5.98 -9.43
C THR A 58 0.21 -4.63 -10.09
N SER A 59 -1.05 -4.21 -10.18
CA SER A 59 -1.43 -2.87 -10.66
C SER A 59 -0.90 -1.76 -9.74
N GLY A 60 -0.99 -1.91 -8.42
CA GLY A 60 -0.44 -0.94 -7.47
C GLY A 60 1.09 -0.79 -7.58
N LEU A 61 1.80 -1.92 -7.72
CA LEU A 61 3.26 -1.91 -7.94
C LEU A 61 3.64 -1.28 -9.27
N GLU A 62 2.89 -1.56 -10.34
CA GLU A 62 3.08 -0.92 -11.64
C GLU A 62 2.94 0.61 -11.52
N ASP A 63 1.92 1.09 -10.80
CA ASP A 63 1.70 2.52 -10.56
C ASP A 63 2.78 3.21 -9.74
N ILE A 64 3.43 2.47 -8.83
CA ILE A 64 4.62 2.94 -8.08
C ILE A 64 5.81 3.02 -9.03
N HIS A 65 6.08 1.95 -9.79
CA HIS A 65 7.24 1.87 -10.67
C HIS A 65 7.16 2.86 -11.85
N LYS A 66 5.96 3.10 -12.42
CA LYS A 66 5.73 4.14 -13.45
C LYS A 66 6.10 5.55 -12.98
N LYS A 67 6.13 5.78 -11.66
CA LYS A 67 6.59 7.05 -11.07
C LYS A 67 8.09 7.06 -10.76
N GLY A 68 8.82 6.02 -11.16
CA GLY A 68 10.25 5.88 -10.87
C GLY A 68 10.55 5.61 -9.39
N LEU A 69 9.57 5.10 -8.63
CA LEU A 69 9.70 4.81 -7.20
C LEU A 69 9.82 3.31 -6.94
N ILE A 70 10.39 2.94 -5.80
CA ILE A 70 10.38 1.57 -5.25
C ILE A 70 9.71 1.62 -3.87
N HIS A 71 8.91 0.61 -3.53
CA HIS A 71 8.18 0.57 -2.26
C HIS A 71 9.07 0.45 -1.01
N GLN A 72 10.15 -0.34 -1.12
CA GLN A 72 11.15 -0.66 -0.08
C GLN A 72 10.67 -1.51 1.11
N ASP A 73 9.41 -1.42 1.51
CA ASP A 73 8.85 -2.23 2.59
C ASP A 73 7.59 -3.00 2.14
N PHE A 74 7.71 -3.67 1.00
CA PHE A 74 6.59 -4.40 0.41
C PHE A 74 6.43 -5.78 1.07
N HIS A 75 5.40 -5.92 1.90
CA HIS A 75 4.98 -7.20 2.49
C HIS A 75 3.47 -7.22 2.76
N SER A 76 2.90 -8.39 3.06
CA SER A 76 1.45 -8.59 3.29
C SER A 76 0.85 -7.81 4.47
N GLY A 77 1.68 -7.13 5.25
CA GLY A 77 1.24 -6.23 6.32
C GLY A 77 0.97 -4.80 5.85
N ASN A 78 1.62 -4.39 4.76
CA ASN A 78 1.46 -3.10 4.09
C ASN A 78 0.53 -3.23 2.87
N ILE A 79 -0.33 -4.24 2.90
CA ILE A 79 -1.38 -4.47 1.91
C ILE A 79 -2.69 -4.53 2.68
N LEU A 80 -3.64 -3.67 2.31
CA LEU A 80 -4.92 -3.48 2.98
C LEU A 80 -6.07 -4.03 2.14
N SER A 81 -7.06 -4.60 2.81
CA SER A 81 -8.29 -5.11 2.19
C SER A 81 -9.44 -4.14 2.45
N ILE A 82 -10.05 -3.59 1.39
CA ILE A 82 -11.10 -2.56 1.48
C ILE A 82 -12.38 -3.07 0.82
N ASN A 83 -13.53 -2.61 1.32
CA ASN A 83 -14.87 -2.93 0.82
C ASN A 83 -15.15 -4.45 0.79
N ASP A 84 -15.11 -5.12 1.95
CA ASP A 84 -15.38 -6.56 2.05
C ASP A 84 -14.50 -7.42 1.13
N TYR A 85 -13.20 -7.12 1.10
CA TYR A 85 -12.21 -7.81 0.27
C TYR A 85 -12.33 -7.57 -1.24
N ASN A 86 -13.19 -6.65 -1.70
CA ASN A 86 -13.34 -6.35 -3.11
C ASN A 86 -12.16 -5.58 -3.72
N ILE A 87 -11.44 -4.81 -2.91
CA ILE A 87 -10.31 -3.99 -3.39
C ILE A 87 -9.11 -4.20 -2.48
N THR A 88 -7.98 -4.55 -3.09
CA THR A 88 -6.70 -4.62 -2.39
C THR A 88 -5.89 -3.35 -2.65
N LYS A 89 -5.32 -2.76 -1.61
CA LYS A 89 -4.51 -1.54 -1.72
C LYS A 89 -3.16 -1.67 -1.05
N ILE A 90 -2.13 -1.17 -1.72
CA ILE A 90 -0.80 -1.01 -1.15
C ILE A 90 -0.79 0.25 -0.26
N THR A 91 -0.20 0.14 0.93
CA THR A 91 -0.07 1.23 1.92
C THR A 91 1.40 1.38 2.37
N ASP A 92 1.63 2.27 3.32
CA ASP A 92 2.93 2.60 3.90
C ASP A 92 3.93 3.16 2.86
N LEU A 93 3.65 4.40 2.45
CA LEU A 93 4.47 5.13 1.49
C LEU A 93 5.70 5.79 2.14
N GLY A 94 5.95 5.54 3.44
CA GLY A 94 6.93 6.28 4.23
C GLY A 94 8.39 6.06 3.81
N LEU A 95 8.64 5.01 3.02
CA LEU A 95 9.99 4.58 2.62
C LEU A 95 10.18 4.56 1.09
N TYR A 96 9.31 5.21 0.34
CA TYR A 96 9.47 5.27 -1.11
C TYR A 96 10.73 6.05 -1.47
N LYS A 97 11.55 5.46 -2.34
CA LYS A 97 12.74 6.13 -2.88
C LYS A 97 12.78 6.04 -4.40
N PRO A 98 13.49 6.96 -5.06
CA PRO A 98 13.79 6.85 -6.47
C PRO A 98 14.46 5.51 -6.78
N ALA A 99 14.05 4.86 -7.86
CA ALA A 99 14.62 3.58 -8.28
C ALA A 99 16.13 3.68 -8.56
N ASN A 100 16.61 4.87 -8.92
CA ASN A 100 18.00 5.12 -9.30
C ASN A 100 18.91 5.53 -8.12
N GLU A 101 18.37 5.69 -6.91
CA GLU A 101 19.15 6.20 -5.77
C GLU A 101 20.27 5.24 -5.33
N ASN A 102 20.12 3.93 -5.59
CA ASN A 102 21.17 2.93 -5.35
C ASN A 102 22.25 2.87 -6.44
N MET A 103 22.12 3.57 -7.58
CA MET A 103 23.17 3.60 -8.60
C MET A 103 24.26 4.64 -8.30
N ILE A 104 23.96 5.65 -7.47
CA ILE A 104 24.89 6.74 -7.17
C ILE A 104 25.97 6.26 -6.17
N THR A 105 25.65 5.34 -5.26
CA THR A 105 26.59 4.84 -4.25
C THR A 105 27.65 3.85 -4.77
N PHE A 106 27.66 3.52 -6.07
CA PHE A 106 28.69 2.67 -6.70
C PHE A 106 29.55 3.43 -7.72
N MET A 107 29.43 4.77 -7.79
CA MET A 107 30.21 5.63 -8.69
C MET A 107 31.15 6.62 -7.98
N GLU A 108 31.36 6.46 -6.67
CA GLU A 108 32.45 7.10 -5.90
C GLU A 108 33.40 6.04 -5.34
#